data_AF-A0A6I5FFM4-F1
#
_entry.id   AF-A0A6I5FFM4-F1
#
_cell.length_a   1.000
_cell.length_b   1.000
_cell.length_c   1.000
_cell.angle_alpha   90.00
_cell.angle_beta   90.00
_cell.angle_gamma   90.00
#
_symmetry.space_group_name_H-M   'P 1'
#
loop_
_entity.id
_entity.type
_entity.pdbx_description
1 polymer ?
#
loop_
_entity_poly.entity_id
_entity_poly.type
_entity_poly.pdbx_seq_one_letter_code
_entity_poly.pdbx_strand_id
1 'polypeptide(L)'
;MHPMLKPALRRAWRGRNTVQFGVTPAHAVTLGPVDIATGSFLELLDGTRGLPLLREEARALDLSDRHVNVLVGRLAEAGLLDDARAAGPQAEILRHRAEVMERQRPDVASLSVVHPGPGEGLRRMAARRAMRVQVRGAGRVGASIAAVLSGSGVGQVEVLDGGRAEPGDVAPAGLPPEAVGERRDVAARRLVRRAAPGSAPRSGGAERGAALAPPGLSLIVVAPRDGLSVYAPVPDTASPWIASGTPHLYAGVIEATGVVGPLVLPGGTGCAGCLELHRADRDSQWPRMLAQWRSGRRGAAVPACDLGLATAVAGLAAAHALAFLDGELPASTGARWEAALPLLEWRSERIGPHGDCTCGAAERRRGAGASDSRPAQDTMAG
;
A
#
# COMPACT_ATOMS: atom_id res chain seq x y z
N MET A 1 4.46 -11.04 26.83
CA MET A 1 4.81 -9.73 26.24
C MET A 1 6.17 -9.29 26.74
N HIS A 2 7.01 -8.85 25.81
CA HIS A 2 8.26 -8.14 26.06
C HIS A 2 8.12 -6.70 25.56
N PRO A 3 7.53 -5.80 26.37
CA PRO A 3 7.12 -4.48 25.91
C PRO A 3 8.34 -3.62 25.56
N MET A 4 8.22 -2.92 24.44
CA MET A 4 9.22 -2.00 23.92
C MET A 4 8.55 -0.69 23.53
N LEU A 5 9.06 0.46 23.96
CA LEU A 5 8.63 1.73 23.40
C LEU A 5 9.04 1.78 21.92
N LYS A 6 8.12 2.20 21.06
CA LYS A 6 8.38 2.21 19.61
C LYS A 6 9.59 3.08 19.27
N PRO A 7 10.69 2.50 18.74
CA PRO A 7 11.87 3.27 18.39
C PRO A 7 11.62 4.19 17.20
N ALA A 8 10.56 3.93 16.41
CA ALA A 8 10.13 4.76 15.29
C ALA A 8 9.63 6.16 15.72
N LEU A 9 9.17 6.31 16.96
CA LEU A 9 8.65 7.57 17.50
C LEU A 9 9.76 8.28 18.28
N ARG A 10 10.15 9.48 17.81
CA ARG A 10 11.06 10.34 18.57
C ARG A 10 10.40 10.75 19.89
N ARG A 11 11.20 10.90 20.94
CA ARG A 11 10.70 11.25 22.28
C ARG A 11 11.32 12.56 22.74
N ALA A 12 10.53 13.40 23.40
CA ALA A 12 11.01 14.62 24.03
C ALA A 12 10.16 14.98 25.25
N TRP A 13 10.77 15.59 26.25
CA TRP A 13 10.04 16.21 27.36
C TRP A 13 9.35 17.49 26.87
N ARG A 14 8.06 17.62 27.18
CA ARG A 14 7.24 18.79 26.91
C ARG A 14 6.83 19.43 28.23
N GLY A 15 7.67 20.35 28.73
CA GLY A 15 7.53 20.85 30.10
C GLY A 15 8.09 19.88 31.13
N ARG A 16 7.67 20.00 32.40
CA ARG A 16 8.31 19.31 33.53
C ARG A 16 7.82 17.88 33.80
N ASN A 17 6.61 17.54 33.38
CA ASN A 17 5.95 16.28 33.75
C ASN A 17 5.20 15.63 32.58
N THR A 18 5.50 16.00 31.34
CA THR A 18 4.81 15.44 30.17
C THR A 18 5.85 15.01 29.15
N VAL A 19 5.70 13.80 28.62
CA VAL A 19 6.55 13.25 27.56
C VAL A 19 5.74 13.23 26.26
N GLN A 20 6.31 13.75 25.19
CA GLN A 20 5.76 13.63 23.85
C GLN A 20 6.48 12.51 23.09
N PHE A 21 5.69 11.67 22.43
CA PHE A 21 6.13 10.66 21.48
C PHE A 21 5.69 11.11 20.08
N GLY A 22 6.57 11.06 19.10
CA GLY A 22 6.33 11.53 17.74
C GLY A 22 6.55 13.04 17.53
N VAL A 23 6.83 13.42 16.28
CA VAL A 23 7.09 14.81 15.87
C VAL A 23 5.94 15.40 15.05
N THR A 24 5.35 14.60 14.15
CA THR A 24 4.30 15.07 13.25
C THR A 24 2.93 14.98 13.93
N PRO A 25 2.02 15.95 13.69
CA PRO A 25 0.68 15.91 14.30
C PRO A 25 -0.12 14.64 14.01
N ALA A 26 0.14 13.98 12.87
CA ALA A 26 -0.52 12.74 12.48
C ALA A 26 -0.25 11.56 13.43
N HIS A 27 0.87 11.57 14.15
CA HIS A 27 1.31 10.44 14.99
C HIS A 27 1.77 10.84 16.39
N ALA A 28 1.79 12.14 16.71
CA ALA A 28 2.29 12.60 18.00
C ALA A 28 1.28 12.33 19.13
N VAL A 29 1.76 11.80 20.25
CA VAL A 29 0.96 11.52 21.45
C VAL A 29 1.69 12.08 22.67
N THR A 30 0.94 12.68 23.59
CA THR A 30 1.48 13.19 24.87
C THR A 30 1.04 12.32 26.03
N LEU A 31 1.99 11.95 26.89
CA LEU A 31 1.78 11.21 28.13
C LEU A 31 2.11 12.12 29.32
N GLY A 32 1.15 12.33 30.22
CA GLY A 32 1.34 13.11 31.43
C GLY A 32 0.23 12.90 32.46
N PRO A 33 0.48 13.17 33.75
CA PRO A 33 1.78 13.53 34.31
C PRO A 33 2.73 12.31 34.41
N VAL A 34 4.03 12.54 34.22
CA VAL A 34 5.12 11.57 34.34
C VAL A 34 6.11 12.13 35.37
N ASP A 35 6.26 11.42 36.49
CA ASP A 35 7.27 11.72 37.50
C ASP A 35 8.62 11.04 37.17
N ILE A 36 9.63 11.26 38.01
CA ILE A 36 10.98 10.72 37.78
C ILE A 36 10.96 9.19 37.77
N ALA A 37 10.27 8.55 38.71
CA ALA A 37 10.20 7.09 38.81
C ALA A 37 9.55 6.48 37.56
N THR A 38 8.43 7.05 37.10
CA THR A 38 7.75 6.65 35.87
C THR A 38 8.66 6.88 34.65
N GLY A 39 9.35 8.02 34.61
CA GLY A 39 10.31 8.34 33.55
C GLY A 39 11.45 7.31 33.45
N SER A 40 12.06 6.95 34.58
CA SER A 40 13.09 5.90 34.63
C SER A 40 12.53 4.53 34.24
N PHE A 41 11.30 4.19 34.66
CA PHE A 41 10.66 2.94 34.26
C PHE A 41 10.40 2.87 32.75
N LEU A 42 10.05 3.98 32.09
CA LEU A 42 9.87 4.03 30.63
C LEU A 42 11.15 3.64 29.88
N GLU A 43 12.34 3.89 30.43
CA GLU A 43 13.61 3.49 29.83
C GLU A 43 13.85 1.98 29.87
N LEU A 44 13.19 1.26 30.79
CA LEU A 44 13.27 -0.20 30.90
C LEU A 44 12.42 -0.94 29.85
N LEU A 45 11.49 -0.24 29.20
CA LEU A 45 10.63 -0.76 28.13
C LEU A 45 11.40 -0.80 26.80
N ASP A 46 12.44 -1.64 26.75
CA ASP A 46 13.35 -1.81 25.63
C ASP A 46 13.15 -3.15 24.88
N GLY A 47 12.17 -3.96 25.29
CA GLY A 47 11.88 -5.27 24.70
C GLY A 47 12.80 -6.41 25.18
N THR A 48 13.80 -6.16 26.02
CA THR A 48 14.69 -7.21 26.55
C THR A 48 14.05 -7.97 27.71
N ARG A 49 13.15 -7.32 28.46
CA ARG A 49 12.52 -7.83 29.68
C ARG A 49 11.05 -8.18 29.46
N GLY A 50 10.59 -9.27 30.07
CA GLY A 50 9.17 -9.60 30.15
C GLY A 50 8.47 -8.86 31.30
N LEU A 51 7.14 -8.82 31.28
CA LEU A 51 6.34 -8.17 32.34
C LEU A 51 6.66 -8.62 33.78
N PRO A 52 6.96 -9.91 34.09
CA PRO A 52 7.32 -10.31 35.45
C PRO A 52 8.56 -9.57 35.97
N LEU A 53 9.65 -9.58 35.18
CA LEU A 53 10.90 -8.90 35.53
C LEU A 53 10.72 -7.37 35.59
N LEU A 54 9.93 -6.79 34.69
CA LEU A 54 9.62 -5.35 34.74
C LEU A 54 8.90 -4.94 36.02
N ARG A 55 8.05 -5.79 36.59
CA ARG A 55 7.40 -5.52 37.89
C ARG A 55 8.39 -5.56 39.04
N GLU A 56 9.37 -6.46 38.99
CA GLU A 56 10.43 -6.52 40.00
C GLU A 56 11.29 -5.25 39.99
N GLU A 57 11.74 -4.82 38.80
CA GLU A 57 12.50 -3.57 38.61
C GLU A 57 11.68 -2.33 39.00
N ALA A 58 10.38 -2.32 38.69
CA ALA A 58 9.48 -1.22 39.06
C ALA A 58 9.37 -1.04 40.57
N ARG A 59 9.37 -2.13 41.36
CA ARG A 59 9.35 -2.04 42.82
C ARG A 59 10.62 -1.41 43.38
N ALA A 60 11.77 -1.63 42.75
CA ALA A 60 13.01 -0.95 43.12
C ALA A 60 12.99 0.57 42.82
N LEU A 61 12.05 1.02 41.98
CA LEU A 61 11.75 2.43 41.69
C LEU A 61 10.53 2.96 42.47
N ASP A 62 10.09 2.25 43.52
CA ASP A 62 8.89 2.58 44.31
C ASP A 62 7.56 2.63 43.51
N LEU A 63 7.49 1.93 42.38
CA LEU A 63 6.27 1.78 41.59
C LEU A 63 5.53 0.48 41.92
N SER A 64 4.24 0.61 42.24
CA SER A 64 3.39 -0.57 42.47
C SER A 64 3.10 -1.35 41.18
N ASP A 65 2.88 -2.66 41.29
CA ASP A 65 2.44 -3.52 40.17
C ASP A 65 1.17 -2.98 39.49
N ARG A 66 0.26 -2.35 40.25
CA ARG A 66 -0.93 -1.69 39.71
C ARG A 66 -0.56 -0.50 38.82
N HIS A 67 0.38 0.34 39.25
CA HIS A 67 0.87 1.47 38.46
C HIS A 67 1.46 0.95 37.14
N VAL A 68 2.33 -0.06 37.19
CA VAL A 68 2.94 -0.67 36.00
C VAL A 68 1.89 -1.17 35.02
N ASN A 69 0.89 -1.92 35.50
CA ASN A 69 -0.16 -2.46 34.64
C ASN A 69 -0.99 -1.35 33.98
N VAL A 70 -1.34 -0.28 34.73
CA VAL A 70 -2.07 0.87 34.19
C VAL A 70 -1.24 1.62 33.16
N LEU A 71 0.05 1.84 33.43
CA LEU A 71 0.96 2.54 32.52
C LEU A 71 1.15 1.76 31.23
N VAL A 72 1.48 0.47 31.31
CA VAL A 72 1.64 -0.41 30.14
C VAL A 72 0.35 -0.48 29.34
N GLY A 73 -0.81 -0.60 30.00
CA GLY A 73 -2.12 -0.58 29.35
C GLY A 73 -2.35 0.72 28.58
N ARG A 74 -2.13 1.88 29.21
CA ARG A 74 -2.28 3.19 28.56
C ARG A 74 -1.32 3.38 27.39
N LEU A 75 -0.07 2.94 27.52
CA LEU A 75 0.91 3.02 26.44
C LEU A 75 0.53 2.10 25.27
N ALA A 76 -0.03 0.93 25.54
CA ALA A 76 -0.54 0.02 24.51
C ALA A 76 -1.77 0.61 23.80
N GLU A 77 -2.75 1.13 24.54
CA GLU A 77 -3.94 1.81 24.00
C GLU A 77 -3.56 3.03 23.16
N ALA A 78 -2.56 3.80 23.60
CA ALA A 78 -2.01 4.94 22.88
C ALA A 78 -1.14 4.54 21.66
N GLY A 79 -0.92 3.24 21.43
CA GLY A 79 -0.10 2.78 20.31
C GLY A 79 1.39 3.08 20.44
N LEU A 80 1.88 3.27 21.66
CA LEU A 80 3.29 3.63 21.93
C LEU A 80 4.18 2.40 22.19
N LEU A 81 3.56 1.23 22.41
CA LEU A 81 4.28 -0.02 22.64
C LEU A 81 4.32 -0.91 21.40
N ASP A 82 5.44 -1.59 21.28
CA ASP A 82 5.65 -2.79 20.48
C ASP A 82 5.96 -3.97 21.43
N ASP A 83 5.99 -5.18 20.90
CA ASP A 83 6.40 -6.38 21.64
C ASP A 83 7.46 -7.14 20.85
N ALA A 84 8.66 -7.22 21.42
CA ALA A 84 9.82 -7.83 20.77
C ALA A 84 9.59 -9.30 20.37
N ARG A 85 8.61 -9.98 20.98
CA ARG A 85 8.26 -11.38 20.71
C ARG A 85 6.89 -11.57 20.06
N ALA A 86 6.08 -10.51 19.90
CA ALA A 86 4.82 -10.63 19.16
C ALA A 86 5.07 -10.63 17.65
N ALA A 87 4.24 -11.35 16.89
CA ALA A 87 3.96 -11.22 15.44
C ALA A 87 3.63 -12.56 14.74
N GLY A 88 3.64 -13.68 15.46
CA GLY A 88 3.26 -15.00 14.94
C GLY A 88 4.39 -15.73 14.18
N PRO A 89 4.16 -16.98 13.72
CA PRO A 89 5.22 -17.86 13.23
C PRO A 89 5.96 -17.32 12.00
N GLN A 90 5.24 -16.73 11.03
CA GLN A 90 5.83 -16.19 9.80
C GLN A 90 6.74 -14.98 10.09
N ALA A 91 6.37 -14.18 11.06
CA ALA A 91 7.17 -13.04 11.50
C ALA A 91 8.40 -13.47 12.30
N GLU A 92 8.31 -14.55 13.09
CA GLU A 92 9.47 -15.14 13.76
C GLU A 92 10.53 -15.59 12.75
N ILE A 93 10.10 -16.30 11.69
CA ILE A 93 10.99 -16.72 10.61
C ILE A 93 11.69 -15.51 9.96
N LEU A 94 10.94 -14.42 9.75
CA LEU A 94 11.50 -13.19 9.18
C LEU A 94 12.50 -12.53 10.14
N ARG A 95 12.20 -12.49 11.45
CA ARG A 95 13.06 -11.92 12.49
C ARG A 95 14.45 -12.55 12.50
N HIS A 96 14.54 -13.86 12.24
CA HIS A 96 15.81 -14.58 12.19
C HIS A 96 16.64 -14.35 10.91
N ARG A 97 16.12 -13.62 9.92
CA ARG A 97 16.85 -13.28 8.69
C ARG A 97 17.54 -11.92 8.83
N ALA A 98 18.68 -11.89 9.52
CA ALA A 98 19.38 -10.65 9.89
C ALA A 98 19.60 -9.67 8.71
N GLU A 99 20.14 -10.14 7.59
CA GLU A 99 20.42 -9.28 6.42
C GLU A 99 19.15 -8.69 5.79
N VAL A 100 18.08 -9.50 5.72
CA VAL A 100 16.77 -9.05 5.21
C VAL A 100 16.19 -8.01 6.16
N MET A 101 16.27 -8.27 7.46
CA MET A 101 15.76 -7.37 8.49
C MET A 101 16.52 -6.05 8.53
N GLU A 102 17.83 -6.03 8.31
CA GLU A 102 18.60 -4.78 8.28
C GLU A 102 18.08 -3.86 7.16
N ARG A 103 17.78 -4.41 5.99
CA ARG A 103 17.19 -3.66 4.87
C ARG A 103 15.73 -3.25 5.12
N GLN A 104 14.96 -4.07 5.82
CA GLN A 104 13.51 -3.85 6.03
C GLN A 104 13.16 -3.13 7.35
N ARG A 105 14.14 -2.89 8.22
CA ARG A 105 13.93 -2.25 9.53
C ARG A 105 13.23 -0.89 9.42
N PRO A 106 13.58 0.01 8.47
CA PRO A 106 12.85 1.27 8.28
C PRO A 106 11.37 1.07 7.93
N ASP A 107 11.06 0.14 7.03
CA ASP A 107 9.69 -0.18 6.64
C ASP A 107 8.89 -0.79 7.80
N VAL A 108 9.48 -1.71 8.57
CA VAL A 108 8.83 -2.30 9.75
C VAL A 108 8.58 -1.24 10.83
N ALA A 109 9.54 -0.34 11.04
CA ALA A 109 9.40 0.79 11.95
C ALA A 109 8.25 1.71 11.52
N SER A 110 8.16 2.06 10.23
CA SER A 110 7.06 2.85 9.68
C SER A 110 5.70 2.13 9.87
N LEU A 111 5.63 0.85 9.55
CA LEU A 111 4.41 0.04 9.73
C LEU A 111 3.97 -0.03 11.20
N SER A 112 4.90 -0.06 12.16
CA SER A 112 4.56 -0.05 13.59
C SER A 112 3.91 1.25 14.06
N VAL A 113 4.16 2.37 13.37
CA VAL A 113 3.53 3.66 13.63
C VAL A 113 2.13 3.72 13.02
N VAL A 114 1.99 3.24 11.78
CA VAL A 114 0.70 3.22 11.06
C VAL A 114 -0.26 2.20 11.68
N HIS A 115 0.25 1.04 12.09
CA HIS A 115 -0.52 -0.04 12.72
C HIS A 115 -0.07 -0.20 14.16
N PRO A 116 -0.72 0.49 15.11
CA PRO A 116 -0.16 0.70 16.44
C PRO A 116 -0.14 -0.54 17.35
N GLY A 117 -0.76 -1.65 16.97
CA GLY A 117 -0.76 -2.87 17.77
C GLY A 117 0.65 -3.48 17.95
N PRO A 118 0.92 -4.15 19.08
CA PRO A 118 2.20 -4.84 19.28
C PRO A 118 2.47 -5.92 18.23
N GLY A 119 3.63 -5.86 17.57
CA GLY A 119 4.06 -6.79 16.52
C GLY A 119 3.38 -6.61 15.16
N GLU A 120 2.47 -5.64 15.00
CA GLU A 120 1.71 -5.46 13.74
C GLU A 120 2.61 -5.11 12.56
N GLY A 121 3.67 -4.32 12.78
CA GLY A 121 4.59 -3.94 11.71
C GLY A 121 5.31 -5.14 11.10
N LEU A 122 5.86 -6.00 11.96
CA LEU A 122 6.55 -7.21 11.50
C LEU A 122 5.55 -8.24 10.93
N ARG A 123 4.34 -8.34 11.49
CA ARG A 123 3.28 -9.22 10.98
C ARG A 123 2.88 -8.85 9.55
N ARG A 124 2.70 -7.56 9.25
CA ARG A 124 2.39 -7.06 7.90
C ARG A 124 3.54 -7.29 6.93
N MET A 125 4.76 -6.99 7.35
CA MET A 125 5.93 -7.30 6.53
C MET A 125 6.02 -8.79 6.20
N ALA A 126 5.73 -9.67 7.15
CA ALA A 126 5.66 -11.11 6.90
C ALA A 126 4.51 -11.49 5.96
N ALA A 127 3.33 -10.85 6.10
CA ALA A 127 2.17 -11.07 5.22
C ALA A 127 2.47 -10.65 3.77
N ARG A 128 3.11 -9.50 3.54
CA ARG A 128 3.52 -9.04 2.20
C ARG A 128 4.37 -10.09 1.47
N ARG A 129 5.23 -10.81 2.19
CA ARG A 129 6.09 -11.87 1.61
C ARG A 129 5.30 -13.07 1.09
N ALA A 130 4.04 -13.25 1.47
CA ALA A 130 3.16 -14.29 0.94
C ALA A 130 2.32 -13.81 -0.25
N MET A 131 2.33 -12.51 -0.57
CA MET A 131 1.47 -11.92 -1.59
C MET A 131 2.07 -11.96 -2.99
N ARG A 132 1.18 -11.97 -3.99
CA ARG A 132 1.54 -11.96 -5.41
C ARG A 132 0.93 -10.74 -6.08
N VAL A 133 1.77 -9.92 -6.70
CA VAL A 133 1.36 -8.72 -7.43
C VAL A 133 1.81 -8.81 -8.87
N GLN A 134 0.94 -8.44 -9.80
CA GLN A 134 1.29 -8.34 -11.21
C GLN A 134 1.32 -6.87 -11.64
N VAL A 135 2.40 -6.45 -12.28
CA VAL A 135 2.54 -5.12 -12.90
C VAL A 135 2.46 -5.30 -14.41
N ARG A 136 1.47 -4.66 -15.05
CA ARG A 136 1.26 -4.67 -16.50
C ARG A 136 1.79 -3.38 -17.10
N GLY A 137 2.91 -3.49 -17.80
CA GLY A 137 3.68 -2.38 -18.33
C GLY A 137 5.00 -2.17 -17.58
N ALA A 138 6.08 -2.00 -18.33
CA ALA A 138 7.44 -1.88 -17.82
C ALA A 138 8.16 -0.65 -18.40
N GLY A 139 7.42 0.43 -18.68
CA GLY A 139 7.99 1.76 -18.92
C GLY A 139 8.47 2.42 -17.63
N ARG A 140 8.75 3.73 -17.67
CA ARG A 140 9.27 4.51 -16.51
C ARG A 140 8.47 4.29 -15.22
N VAL A 141 7.14 4.33 -15.29
CA VAL A 141 6.26 4.20 -14.11
C VAL A 141 6.20 2.75 -13.63
N GLY A 142 5.84 1.82 -14.52
CA GLY A 142 5.60 0.42 -14.14
C GLY A 142 6.84 -0.30 -13.63
N ALA A 143 8.01 -0.10 -14.26
CA ALA A 143 9.26 -0.70 -13.79
C ALA A 143 9.64 -0.20 -12.39
N SER A 144 9.47 1.10 -12.12
CA SER A 144 9.74 1.68 -10.80
C SER A 144 8.77 1.19 -9.73
N ILE A 145 7.47 1.07 -10.04
CA ILE A 145 6.51 0.46 -9.11
C ILE A 145 6.92 -0.98 -8.80
N ALA A 146 7.26 -1.79 -9.81
CA ALA A 146 7.66 -3.18 -9.60
C ALA A 146 8.90 -3.32 -8.70
N ALA A 147 9.89 -2.43 -8.88
CA ALA A 147 11.08 -2.39 -8.05
C ALA A 147 10.76 -2.03 -6.59
N VAL A 148 9.94 -0.99 -6.38
CA VAL A 148 9.54 -0.53 -5.04
C VAL A 148 8.75 -1.62 -4.31
N LEU A 149 7.75 -2.22 -4.96
CA LEU A 149 6.97 -3.31 -4.36
C LEU A 149 7.87 -4.49 -3.93
N SER A 150 8.81 -4.89 -4.78
CA SER A 150 9.78 -5.94 -4.45
C SER A 150 10.69 -5.57 -3.28
N GLY A 151 11.23 -4.35 -3.29
CA GLY A 151 12.07 -3.81 -2.22
C GLY A 151 11.34 -3.72 -0.87
N SER A 152 10.06 -3.35 -0.89
CA SER A 152 9.18 -3.24 0.28
C SER A 152 8.66 -4.58 0.80
N GLY A 153 9.16 -5.71 0.28
CA GLY A 153 8.92 -7.05 0.83
C GLY A 153 7.76 -7.83 0.23
N VAL A 154 7.16 -7.37 -0.88
CA VAL A 154 6.16 -8.16 -1.60
C VAL A 154 6.80 -9.45 -2.12
N GLY A 155 6.18 -10.59 -1.83
CA GLY A 155 6.76 -11.91 -2.05
C GLY A 155 7.06 -12.24 -3.50
N GLN A 156 6.09 -11.96 -4.37
CA GLN A 156 6.23 -12.19 -5.81
C GLN A 156 5.69 -10.98 -6.58
N VAL A 157 6.57 -10.36 -7.37
CA VAL A 157 6.22 -9.28 -8.29
C VAL A 157 6.46 -9.77 -9.71
N GLU A 158 5.37 -9.97 -10.44
CA GLU A 158 5.39 -10.38 -11.83
C GLU A 158 5.25 -9.16 -12.73
N VAL A 159 6.11 -9.04 -13.75
CA VAL A 159 6.01 -7.94 -14.72
C VAL A 159 5.65 -8.51 -16.08
N LEU A 160 4.58 -7.97 -16.66
CA LEU A 160 4.10 -8.30 -18.00
C LEU A 160 4.25 -7.10 -18.93
N ASP A 161 5.10 -7.24 -19.94
CA ASP A 161 5.28 -6.26 -21.01
C ASP A 161 5.72 -6.97 -22.30
N GLY A 162 5.17 -6.58 -23.44
CA GLY A 162 5.46 -7.17 -24.74
C GLY A 162 6.55 -6.44 -25.55
N GLY A 163 6.98 -5.26 -25.09
CA GLY A 163 7.89 -4.38 -25.82
C GLY A 163 9.36 -4.61 -25.51
N ARG A 164 10.20 -3.84 -26.20
CA ARG A 164 11.63 -3.72 -25.93
C ARG A 164 11.93 -2.39 -25.24
N ALA A 165 12.95 -2.39 -24.39
CA ALA A 165 13.38 -1.18 -23.72
C ALA A 165 13.97 -0.20 -24.75
N GLU A 166 13.46 1.01 -24.73
CA GLU A 166 13.92 2.14 -25.54
C GLU A 166 14.80 3.05 -24.67
N PRO A 167 15.68 3.89 -25.27
CA PRO A 167 16.46 4.88 -24.51
C PRO A 167 15.59 5.77 -23.59
N GLY A 168 14.37 6.09 -24.05
CA GLY A 168 13.40 6.85 -23.29
C GLY A 168 12.81 6.12 -22.07
N ASP A 169 12.99 4.81 -21.90
CA ASP A 169 12.43 4.07 -20.75
C ASP A 169 13.35 4.07 -19.52
N VAL A 170 14.59 4.52 -19.66
CA VAL A 170 15.56 4.58 -18.57
C VAL A 170 15.03 5.48 -17.45
N ALA A 171 15.05 4.98 -16.22
CA ALA A 171 14.52 5.70 -15.07
C ALA A 171 15.19 5.29 -13.74
N PRO A 172 15.26 6.20 -12.75
CA PRO A 172 15.66 5.84 -11.40
C PRO A 172 14.66 4.84 -10.79
N ALA A 173 15.18 3.89 -10.03
CA ALA A 173 14.42 2.73 -9.55
C ALA A 173 13.73 1.92 -10.67
N GLY A 174 14.01 2.20 -11.95
CA GLY A 174 13.38 1.58 -13.12
C GLY A 174 14.39 0.81 -13.96
N LEU A 175 14.16 0.73 -15.27
CA LEU A 175 15.08 0.06 -16.18
C LEU A 175 16.39 0.86 -16.28
N PRO A 176 17.56 0.20 -16.17
CA PRO A 176 18.83 0.88 -16.27
C PRO A 176 19.27 1.02 -17.75
N PRO A 177 20.25 1.88 -18.07
CA PRO A 177 20.72 2.08 -19.45
C PRO A 177 21.15 0.80 -20.17
N GLU A 178 21.72 -0.16 -19.44
CA GLU A 178 22.21 -1.41 -20.03
C GLU A 178 21.07 -2.33 -20.51
N ALA A 179 19.83 -2.07 -20.11
CA ALA A 179 18.67 -2.83 -20.55
C ALA A 179 18.14 -2.41 -21.92
N VAL A 180 18.60 -1.29 -22.49
CA VAL A 180 18.12 -0.78 -23.79
C VAL A 180 18.31 -1.84 -24.88
N GLY A 181 17.25 -2.05 -25.67
CA GLY A 181 17.19 -3.08 -26.71
C GLY A 181 16.71 -4.46 -26.22
N GLU A 182 16.74 -4.74 -24.93
CA GLU A 182 16.24 -5.99 -24.36
C GLU A 182 14.71 -6.02 -24.26
N ARG A 183 14.12 -7.22 -24.08
CA ARG A 183 12.70 -7.33 -23.74
C ARG A 183 12.44 -6.69 -22.37
N ARG A 184 11.45 -5.80 -22.27
CA ARG A 184 11.19 -5.04 -21.04
C ARG A 184 10.83 -5.94 -19.87
N ASP A 185 10.05 -7.00 -20.10
CA ASP A 185 9.69 -7.97 -19.05
C ASP A 185 10.92 -8.69 -18.47
N VAL A 186 11.90 -9.06 -19.31
CA VAL A 186 13.15 -9.69 -18.88
C VAL A 186 13.99 -8.71 -18.04
N ALA A 187 14.16 -7.48 -18.52
CA ALA A 187 14.88 -6.45 -17.79
C ALA A 187 14.21 -6.10 -16.46
N ALA A 188 12.89 -5.95 -16.45
CA ALA A 188 12.10 -5.68 -15.25
C ALA A 188 12.16 -6.85 -14.25
N ARG A 189 12.17 -8.11 -14.70
CA ARG A 189 12.37 -9.26 -13.81
C ARG A 189 13.75 -9.24 -13.14
N ARG A 190 14.81 -8.81 -13.85
CA ARG A 190 16.13 -8.62 -13.23
C ARG A 190 16.11 -7.49 -12.20
N LEU A 191 15.45 -6.38 -12.53
CA LEU A 191 15.25 -5.26 -11.61
C LEU A 191 14.52 -5.69 -10.33
N VAL A 192 13.38 -6.38 -10.45
CA VAL A 192 12.62 -6.93 -9.32
C VAL A 192 13.49 -7.82 -8.43
N ARG A 193 14.30 -8.72 -9.02
CA ARG A 193 15.21 -9.59 -8.25
C ARG A 193 16.31 -8.80 -7.53
N ARG A 194 16.88 -7.76 -8.16
CA ARG A 194 17.89 -6.90 -7.55
C ARG A 194 17.31 -6.05 -6.42
N ALA A 195 16.08 -5.58 -6.56
CA ALA A 195 15.41 -4.77 -5.56
C ALA A 195 15.04 -5.58 -4.29
N ALA A 196 14.73 -6.87 -4.44
CA ALA A 196 14.28 -7.72 -3.33
C ALA A 196 15.27 -7.70 -2.14
N PRO A 197 14.80 -7.59 -0.89
CA PRO A 197 15.64 -7.57 0.32
C PRO A 197 16.33 -8.90 0.62
N GLY A 198 15.84 -9.99 0.03
CA GLY A 198 16.47 -11.30 0.07
C GLY A 198 15.72 -12.27 -0.84
N SER A 199 16.12 -13.54 -0.85
CA SER A 199 15.45 -14.55 -1.67
C SER A 199 13.95 -14.59 -1.36
N ALA A 200 13.14 -14.64 -2.42
CA ALA A 200 11.73 -14.93 -2.30
C ALA A 200 11.56 -16.21 -1.47
N PRO A 201 10.51 -16.32 -0.63
CA PRO A 201 10.19 -17.60 -0.02
C PRO A 201 10.14 -18.63 -1.14
N ARG A 202 11.02 -19.64 -1.08
CA ARG A 202 10.78 -20.85 -1.86
C ARG A 202 9.37 -21.26 -1.47
N SER A 203 8.47 -21.44 -2.43
CA SER A 203 7.23 -22.16 -2.18
C SER A 203 7.66 -23.41 -1.41
N GLY A 204 7.39 -23.42 -0.10
CA GLY A 204 7.79 -24.51 0.78
C GLY A 204 7.29 -25.77 0.13
N GLY A 205 8.06 -26.86 0.23
CA GLY A 205 7.69 -28.14 -0.36
C GLY A 205 6.25 -28.46 -0.01
N ALA A 206 5.34 -28.14 -0.94
CA ALA A 206 4.18 -28.95 -1.15
C ALA A 206 4.81 -30.30 -1.47
N GLU A 207 4.59 -31.24 -0.57
CA GLU A 207 4.69 -32.65 -0.87
C GLU A 207 4.21 -32.86 -2.31
N ARG A 208 4.93 -33.70 -3.05
CA ARG A 208 4.59 -34.09 -4.42
C ARG A 208 3.23 -34.81 -4.44
N GLY A 209 2.15 -34.07 -4.26
CA GLY A 209 0.79 -34.57 -4.10
C GLY A 209 -0.17 -33.39 -4.21
N ALA A 210 -0.91 -33.34 -5.32
CA ALA A 210 -1.84 -32.30 -5.74
C ALA A 210 -1.21 -30.92 -6.02
N ALA A 211 -1.07 -30.58 -7.30
CA ALA A 211 -0.77 -29.23 -7.75
C ALA A 211 -1.90 -28.27 -7.36
N LEU A 212 -1.88 -27.74 -6.13
CA LEU A 212 -2.66 -26.56 -5.79
C LEU A 212 -2.23 -25.44 -6.74
N ALA A 213 -3.20 -24.90 -7.47
CA ALA A 213 -2.98 -23.72 -8.31
C ALA A 213 -2.27 -22.63 -7.48
N PRO A 214 -1.30 -21.91 -8.06
CA PRO A 214 -0.62 -20.85 -7.34
C PRO A 214 -1.66 -19.85 -6.78
N PRO A 215 -1.44 -19.29 -5.57
CA PRO A 215 -2.43 -18.45 -4.92
C PRO A 215 -2.84 -17.28 -5.83
N GLY A 216 -4.10 -16.87 -5.82
CA GLY A 216 -4.58 -15.78 -6.68
C GLY A 216 -3.75 -14.49 -6.55
N LEU A 217 -3.79 -13.64 -7.57
CA LEU A 217 -3.14 -12.32 -7.52
C LEU A 217 -3.82 -11.47 -6.43
N SER A 218 -3.02 -10.91 -5.53
CA SER A 218 -3.47 -9.99 -4.48
C SER A 218 -3.81 -8.62 -5.06
N LEU A 219 -3.07 -8.18 -6.10
CA LEU A 219 -3.26 -6.90 -6.77
C LEU A 219 -2.68 -6.96 -8.20
N ILE A 220 -3.32 -6.24 -9.12
CA ILE A 220 -2.75 -5.92 -10.44
C ILE A 220 -2.50 -4.41 -10.52
N VAL A 221 -1.29 -4.00 -10.89
CA VAL A 221 -0.98 -2.60 -11.20
C VAL A 221 -0.91 -2.43 -12.72
N VAL A 222 -1.73 -1.54 -13.27
CA VAL A 222 -1.85 -1.27 -14.70
C VAL A 222 -1.12 0.04 -15.00
N ALA A 223 0.09 -0.09 -15.55
CA ALA A 223 0.98 1.02 -15.88
C ALA A 223 1.50 0.94 -17.33
N PRO A 224 0.59 0.95 -18.33
CA PRO A 224 0.96 0.90 -19.73
C PRO A 224 1.82 2.10 -20.11
N ARG A 225 2.68 1.91 -21.11
CA ARG A 225 3.52 2.97 -21.66
C ARG A 225 2.74 4.04 -22.40
N ASP A 226 1.64 3.65 -23.04
CA ASP A 226 0.70 4.57 -23.66
C ASP A 226 -0.15 5.24 -22.57
N GLY A 227 0.18 6.49 -22.25
CA GLY A 227 -0.49 7.27 -21.22
C GLY A 227 -2.01 7.39 -21.39
N LEU A 228 -2.49 7.33 -22.65
CA LEU A 228 -3.93 7.35 -22.93
C LEU A 228 -4.63 6.13 -22.34
N SER A 229 -3.95 4.99 -22.25
CA SER A 229 -4.51 3.75 -21.68
C SER A 229 -4.64 3.79 -20.16
N VAL A 230 -3.96 4.73 -19.48
CA VAL A 230 -4.22 5.04 -18.06
C VAL A 230 -5.30 6.11 -17.94
N TYR A 231 -5.23 7.12 -18.81
CA TYR A 231 -6.15 8.25 -18.74
C TYR A 231 -7.59 7.89 -19.14
N ALA A 232 -7.76 7.03 -20.13
CA ALA A 232 -9.03 6.48 -20.61
C ALA A 232 -8.85 4.99 -20.91
N PRO A 233 -8.80 4.12 -19.87
CA PRO A 233 -8.55 2.70 -20.04
C PRO A 233 -9.64 2.04 -20.89
N VAL A 234 -9.28 1.01 -21.65
CA VAL A 234 -10.23 0.21 -22.42
C VAL A 234 -10.98 -0.71 -21.44
N PRO A 235 -12.31 -0.60 -21.29
CA PRO A 235 -13.06 -1.34 -20.27
C PRO A 235 -12.84 -2.86 -20.33
N ASP A 236 -12.82 -3.42 -21.55
CA ASP A 236 -12.67 -4.86 -21.79
C ASP A 236 -11.36 -5.45 -21.27
N THR A 237 -10.31 -4.62 -21.15
CA THR A 237 -9.01 -5.09 -20.65
C THR A 237 -9.07 -5.55 -19.19
N ALA A 238 -10.01 -5.01 -18.42
CA ALA A 238 -10.21 -5.34 -17.01
C ALA A 238 -11.28 -6.40 -16.78
N SER A 239 -12.06 -6.79 -17.81
CA SER A 239 -13.16 -7.76 -17.68
C SER A 239 -12.74 -9.08 -17.00
N PRO A 240 -11.58 -9.70 -17.31
CA PRO A 240 -11.13 -10.90 -16.61
C PRO A 240 -10.91 -10.68 -15.11
N TRP A 241 -10.42 -9.50 -14.72
CA TRP A 241 -10.11 -9.17 -13.33
C TRP A 241 -11.35 -8.82 -12.55
N ILE A 242 -12.31 -8.16 -13.21
CA ILE A 242 -13.63 -7.92 -12.65
C ILE A 242 -14.31 -9.26 -12.38
N ALA A 243 -14.29 -10.18 -13.36
CA ALA A 243 -14.87 -11.52 -13.22
C ALA A 243 -14.20 -12.37 -12.13
N SER A 244 -12.86 -12.30 -12.00
CA SER A 244 -12.10 -13.03 -10.98
C SER A 244 -12.08 -12.35 -9.61
N GLY A 245 -12.68 -11.16 -9.47
CA GLY A 245 -12.65 -10.39 -8.22
C GLY A 245 -11.27 -9.84 -7.87
N THR A 246 -10.34 -9.73 -8.83
CA THR A 246 -8.97 -9.28 -8.59
C THR A 246 -8.88 -7.75 -8.52
N PRO A 247 -8.44 -7.18 -7.38
CA PRO A 247 -8.20 -5.75 -7.24
C PRO A 247 -7.17 -5.25 -8.25
N HIS A 248 -7.38 -4.05 -8.79
CA HIS A 248 -6.44 -3.47 -9.74
C HIS A 248 -6.32 -1.95 -9.64
N LEU A 249 -5.09 -1.45 -9.71
CA LEU A 249 -4.72 -0.03 -9.59
C LEU A 249 -4.17 0.48 -10.92
N TYR A 250 -4.71 1.58 -11.43
CA TYR A 250 -4.14 2.27 -12.60
C TYR A 250 -3.10 3.30 -12.17
N ALA A 251 -2.00 3.41 -12.91
CA ALA A 251 -1.00 4.47 -12.67
C ALA A 251 -0.21 4.79 -13.94
N GLY A 252 0.06 6.06 -14.21
CA GLY A 252 0.82 6.45 -15.38
C GLY A 252 0.89 7.94 -15.60
N VAL A 253 1.49 8.33 -16.71
CA VAL A 253 1.61 9.72 -17.15
C VAL A 253 1.05 9.82 -18.56
N ILE A 254 0.23 10.83 -18.79
CA ILE A 254 -0.19 11.26 -20.12
C ILE A 254 0.18 12.72 -20.28
N GLU A 255 0.83 13.05 -21.40
CA GLU A 255 1.30 14.42 -21.65
C GLU A 255 2.16 14.94 -20.48
N ALA A 256 1.66 15.94 -19.75
CA ALA A 256 2.30 16.51 -18.57
C ALA A 256 1.48 16.24 -17.28
N THR A 257 0.60 15.23 -17.29
CA THR A 257 -0.33 14.90 -16.21
C THR A 257 -0.09 13.50 -15.67
N GLY A 258 0.21 13.41 -14.38
CA GLY A 258 0.34 12.16 -13.65
C GLY A 258 -1.02 11.68 -13.15
N VAL A 259 -1.24 10.37 -13.17
CA VAL A 259 -2.49 9.72 -12.78
C VAL A 259 -2.17 8.56 -11.84
N VAL A 260 -2.84 8.51 -10.69
CA VAL A 260 -2.87 7.35 -9.78
C VAL A 260 -4.32 7.02 -9.43
N GLY A 261 -4.73 5.80 -9.72
CA GLY A 261 -6.09 5.34 -9.51
C GLY A 261 -6.99 5.42 -10.75
N PRO A 262 -8.20 4.87 -10.64
CA PRO A 262 -8.75 4.25 -9.43
C PRO A 262 -8.03 2.95 -9.04
N LEU A 263 -7.93 2.71 -7.73
CA LEU A 263 -7.86 1.35 -7.21
C LEU A 263 -9.29 0.79 -7.26
N VAL A 264 -9.50 -0.16 -8.15
CA VAL A 264 -10.78 -0.82 -8.37
C VAL A 264 -10.86 -2.05 -7.49
N LEU A 265 -11.89 -2.11 -6.65
CA LEU A 265 -12.35 -3.31 -5.97
C LEU A 265 -13.56 -3.84 -6.76
N PRO A 266 -13.43 -4.95 -7.50
CA PRO A 266 -14.51 -5.48 -8.32
C PRO A 266 -15.83 -5.63 -7.54
N GLY A 267 -16.92 -5.07 -8.08
CA GLY A 267 -18.23 -4.99 -7.42
C GLY A 267 -18.33 -4.00 -6.25
N GLY A 268 -17.24 -3.48 -5.71
CA GLY A 268 -17.25 -2.53 -4.58
C GLY A 268 -17.12 -1.06 -5.01
N THR A 269 -16.29 -0.77 -6.00
CA THR A 269 -15.99 0.59 -6.47
C THR A 269 -16.30 0.77 -7.96
N GLY A 270 -16.38 2.02 -8.43
CA GLY A 270 -16.44 2.29 -9.87
C GLY A 270 -15.20 1.76 -10.58
N CYS A 271 -15.39 1.16 -11.76
CA CYS A 271 -14.31 0.62 -12.59
C CYS A 271 -13.99 1.55 -13.78
N ALA A 272 -13.05 1.15 -14.65
CA ALA A 272 -12.74 1.89 -15.88
C ALA A 272 -13.97 2.09 -16.80
N GLY A 273 -14.87 1.09 -16.88
CA GLY A 273 -16.13 1.22 -17.63
C GLY A 273 -17.07 2.26 -17.02
N CYS A 274 -17.16 2.34 -15.69
CA CYS A 274 -17.93 3.41 -15.03
C CYS A 274 -17.35 4.79 -15.37
N LEU A 275 -16.02 4.94 -15.34
CA LEU A 275 -15.35 6.18 -15.70
C LEU A 275 -15.64 6.60 -17.15
N GLU A 276 -15.59 5.66 -18.09
CA GLU A 276 -15.89 5.94 -19.50
C GLU A 276 -17.34 6.39 -19.70
N LEU A 277 -18.30 5.67 -19.10
CA LEU A 277 -19.72 5.99 -19.18
C LEU A 277 -20.02 7.37 -18.58
N HIS A 278 -19.51 7.66 -17.38
CA HIS A 278 -19.67 8.99 -16.77
C HIS A 278 -19.07 10.13 -17.61
N ARG A 279 -18.01 9.87 -18.38
CA ARG A 279 -17.45 10.87 -19.30
C ARG A 279 -18.31 11.04 -20.55
N ALA A 280 -18.87 9.95 -21.09
CA ALA A 280 -19.80 10.01 -22.21
C ALA A 280 -21.11 10.74 -21.84
N ASP A 281 -21.61 10.54 -20.62
CA ASP A 281 -22.78 11.27 -20.10
C ASP A 281 -22.51 12.77 -19.96
N ARG A 282 -21.30 13.14 -19.50
CA ARG A 282 -20.90 14.54 -19.32
C ARG A 282 -20.59 15.24 -20.65
N ASP A 283 -20.09 14.51 -21.62
CA ASP A 283 -19.73 15.02 -22.94
C ASP A 283 -20.06 14.00 -24.03
N SER A 284 -21.15 14.26 -24.75
CA SER A 284 -21.61 13.42 -25.86
C SER A 284 -20.58 13.24 -27.00
N GLN A 285 -19.60 14.14 -27.12
CA GLN A 285 -18.54 14.03 -28.13
C GLN A 285 -17.34 13.19 -27.65
N TRP A 286 -17.27 12.89 -26.36
CA TRP A 286 -16.17 12.15 -25.73
C TRP A 286 -15.85 10.82 -26.45
N PRO A 287 -16.82 9.93 -26.75
CA PRO A 287 -16.51 8.67 -27.42
C PRO A 287 -15.85 8.87 -28.79
N ARG A 288 -16.30 9.87 -29.54
CA ARG A 288 -15.75 10.22 -30.86
C ARG A 288 -14.32 10.77 -30.74
N MET A 289 -14.04 11.59 -29.73
CA MET A 289 -12.68 12.10 -29.46
C MET A 289 -11.75 10.96 -29.04
N LEU A 290 -12.19 10.09 -28.15
CA LEU A 290 -11.41 8.94 -27.68
C LEU A 290 -11.06 7.98 -28.83
N ALA A 291 -12.00 7.73 -29.75
CA ALA A 291 -11.75 6.95 -30.96
C ALA A 291 -10.67 7.58 -31.85
N GLN A 292 -10.71 8.91 -32.03
CA GLN A 292 -9.69 9.64 -32.80
C GLN A 292 -8.31 9.55 -32.15
N TRP A 293 -8.19 9.82 -30.85
CA TRP A 293 -6.93 9.73 -30.13
C TRP A 293 -6.33 8.31 -30.18
N ARG A 294 -7.15 7.27 -30.08
CA ARG A 294 -6.71 5.87 -30.19
C ARG A 294 -6.28 5.48 -31.61
N SER A 295 -6.85 6.11 -32.64
CA SER A 295 -6.61 5.82 -34.06
C SER A 295 -5.46 6.64 -34.66
N GLY A 296 -5.01 7.69 -33.97
CA GLY A 296 -3.87 8.51 -34.41
C GLY A 296 -2.61 7.66 -34.62
N ARG A 297 -1.78 8.01 -35.61
CA ARG A 297 -0.55 7.28 -35.95
C ARG A 297 0.44 7.30 -34.76
N ARG A 298 0.45 6.23 -33.97
CA ARG A 298 1.31 6.07 -32.77
C ARG A 298 2.81 5.93 -33.08
N GLY A 299 3.19 5.78 -34.36
CA GLY A 299 4.55 5.41 -34.76
C GLY A 299 5.57 6.56 -34.82
N ALA A 300 5.18 7.82 -34.68
CA ALA A 300 6.08 8.98 -34.86
C ALA A 300 6.10 10.00 -33.71
N ALA A 301 5.15 9.95 -32.77
CA ALA A 301 5.09 10.89 -31.67
C ALA A 301 5.83 10.34 -30.45
N VAL A 302 6.79 11.10 -29.91
CA VAL A 302 7.45 10.79 -28.63
C VAL A 302 6.41 11.00 -27.52
N PRO A 303 6.01 9.96 -26.75
CA PRO A 303 5.09 10.15 -25.65
C PRO A 303 5.72 11.04 -24.58
N ALA A 304 5.07 12.15 -24.25
CA ALA A 304 5.50 12.97 -23.13
C ALA A 304 5.26 12.20 -21.82
N CYS A 305 6.34 12.06 -21.05
CA CYS A 305 6.39 11.34 -19.79
C CYS A 305 7.60 11.86 -19.01
N ASP A 306 7.47 13.05 -18.44
CA ASP A 306 8.54 13.67 -17.66
C ASP A 306 9.06 12.71 -16.57
N LEU A 307 10.39 12.71 -16.37
CA LEU A 307 11.04 11.75 -15.47
C LEU A 307 10.71 12.02 -14.00
N GLY A 308 10.64 13.29 -13.61
CA GLY A 308 10.27 13.70 -12.24
C GLY A 308 8.82 13.33 -11.92
N LEU A 309 7.91 13.68 -12.84
CA LEU A 309 6.49 13.32 -12.73
C LEU A 309 6.28 11.80 -12.71
N ALA A 310 6.94 11.05 -13.60
CA ALA A 310 6.84 9.59 -13.62
C ALA A 310 7.33 8.96 -12.30
N THR A 311 8.40 9.50 -11.71
CA THR A 311 8.93 9.05 -10.42
C THR A 311 7.94 9.35 -9.29
N ALA A 312 7.34 10.55 -9.26
CA ALA A 312 6.34 10.92 -8.27
C ALA A 312 5.08 10.03 -8.37
N VAL A 313 4.57 9.79 -9.58
CA VAL A 313 3.46 8.86 -9.83
C VAL A 313 3.80 7.45 -9.38
N ALA A 314 4.98 6.94 -9.73
CA ALA A 314 5.41 5.59 -9.33
C ALA A 314 5.49 5.44 -7.80
N GLY A 315 6.06 6.44 -7.11
CA GLY A 315 6.14 6.46 -5.65
C GLY A 315 4.76 6.47 -4.99
N LEU A 316 3.87 7.35 -5.43
CA LEU A 316 2.50 7.44 -4.88
C LEU A 316 1.69 6.16 -5.16
N ALA A 317 1.76 5.64 -6.39
CA ALA A 317 1.08 4.40 -6.76
C ALA A 317 1.60 3.20 -5.97
N ALA A 318 2.92 3.10 -5.77
CA ALA A 318 3.51 2.06 -4.94
C ALA A 318 3.07 2.18 -3.47
N ALA A 319 3.01 3.40 -2.93
CA ALA A 319 2.52 3.64 -1.57
C ALA A 319 1.05 3.23 -1.41
N HIS A 320 0.19 3.56 -2.37
CA HIS A 320 -1.22 3.14 -2.38
C HIS A 320 -1.36 1.61 -2.51
N ALA A 321 -0.56 0.98 -3.38
CA ALA A 321 -0.53 -0.47 -3.53
C ALA A 321 -0.09 -1.16 -2.23
N LEU A 322 0.96 -0.66 -1.56
CA LEU A 322 1.43 -1.22 -0.29
C LEU A 322 0.40 -1.06 0.82
N ALA A 323 -0.22 0.12 0.97
CA ALA A 323 -1.31 0.33 1.92
C ALA A 323 -2.46 -0.67 1.70
N PHE A 324 -2.84 -0.90 0.44
CA PHE A 324 -3.84 -1.93 0.11
C PHE A 324 -3.41 -3.34 0.51
N LEU A 325 -2.17 -3.71 0.21
CA LEU A 325 -1.62 -5.02 0.58
C LEU A 325 -1.50 -5.20 2.10
N ASP A 326 -1.35 -4.11 2.86
CA ASP A 326 -1.34 -4.11 4.32
C ASP A 326 -2.73 -4.18 4.96
N GLY A 327 -3.79 -4.23 4.16
CA GLY A 327 -5.19 -4.34 4.59
C GLY A 327 -5.92 -3.01 4.74
N GLU A 328 -5.33 -1.90 4.29
CA GLU A 328 -5.97 -0.58 4.31
C GLU A 328 -6.64 -0.24 2.97
N LEU A 329 -7.51 0.76 2.97
CA LEU A 329 -8.07 1.31 1.73
C LEU A 329 -7.39 2.65 1.43
N PRO A 330 -6.44 2.72 0.46
CA PRO A 330 -5.78 3.97 0.12
C PRO A 330 -6.78 4.97 -0.47
N ALA A 331 -6.42 6.25 -0.48
CA ALA A 331 -7.29 7.32 -0.98
C ALA A 331 -7.62 7.22 -2.49
N SER A 332 -6.95 6.36 -3.25
CA SER A 332 -7.33 6.02 -4.63
C SER A 332 -8.41 4.94 -4.74
N THR A 333 -8.90 4.38 -3.63
CA THR A 333 -9.98 3.37 -3.64
C THR A 333 -11.26 3.96 -4.23
N GLY A 334 -11.63 3.54 -5.44
CA GLY A 334 -12.75 4.13 -6.19
C GLY A 334 -12.57 5.61 -6.53
N ALA A 335 -11.33 6.13 -6.51
CA ALA A 335 -11.03 7.52 -6.79
C ALA A 335 -9.74 7.66 -7.58
N ARG A 336 -9.70 8.64 -8.47
CA ARG A 336 -8.57 8.94 -9.31
C ARG A 336 -7.87 10.19 -8.83
N TRP A 337 -6.56 10.10 -8.69
CA TRP A 337 -5.69 11.19 -8.31
C TRP A 337 -4.95 11.69 -9.55
N GLU A 338 -4.97 13.00 -9.78
CA GLU A 338 -4.29 13.65 -10.90
C GLU A 338 -3.45 14.83 -10.43
N ALA A 339 -2.30 15.03 -11.06
CA ALA A 339 -1.45 16.20 -10.87
C ALA A 339 -0.79 16.58 -12.20
N ALA A 340 -0.98 17.83 -12.63
CA ALA A 340 -0.39 18.35 -13.85
C ALA A 340 0.84 19.22 -13.56
N LEU A 341 1.86 19.12 -14.40
CA LEU A 341 2.98 20.05 -14.40
C LEU A 341 2.53 21.45 -14.86
N PRO A 342 3.18 22.52 -14.37
CA PRO A 342 4.31 22.51 -13.42
C PRO A 342 3.88 22.50 -11.95
N LEU A 343 2.60 22.71 -11.65
CA LEU A 343 2.12 22.98 -10.28
C LEU A 343 2.12 21.73 -9.39
N LEU A 344 1.88 20.54 -9.96
CA LEU A 344 1.84 19.26 -9.24
C LEU A 344 0.86 19.23 -8.05
N GLU A 345 -0.24 19.98 -8.15
CA GLU A 345 -1.35 19.91 -7.20
C GLU A 345 -2.12 18.60 -7.39
N TRP A 346 -1.96 17.67 -6.45
CA TRP A 346 -2.72 16.43 -6.46
C TRP A 346 -4.18 16.66 -6.11
N ARG A 347 -5.07 16.35 -7.07
CA ARG A 347 -6.52 16.42 -6.94
C ARG A 347 -7.12 15.04 -7.03
N SER A 348 -8.16 14.78 -6.26
CA SER A 348 -8.87 13.49 -6.24
C SER A 348 -10.28 13.65 -6.79
N GLU A 349 -10.64 12.84 -7.79
CA GLU A 349 -12.00 12.70 -8.32
C GLU A 349 -12.54 11.31 -7.98
N ARG A 350 -13.68 11.23 -7.29
CA ARG A 350 -14.35 9.95 -7.02
C ARG A 350 -15.02 9.42 -8.29
N ILE A 351 -14.86 8.13 -8.55
CA ILE A 351 -15.52 7.43 -9.65
C ILE A 351 -16.67 6.62 -9.08
N GLY A 352 -17.89 7.16 -9.20
CA GLY A 352 -19.11 6.47 -8.80
C GLY A 352 -19.43 5.28 -9.70
N PRO A 353 -20.06 4.21 -9.19
CA PRO A 353 -20.65 3.18 -10.04
C PRO A 353 -21.66 3.80 -11.01
N HIS A 354 -21.59 3.40 -12.28
CA HIS A 354 -22.53 3.83 -13.30
C HIS A 354 -23.65 2.80 -13.47
N GLY A 355 -24.89 3.24 -13.68
CA GLY A 355 -26.07 2.36 -13.78
C GLY A 355 -25.99 1.36 -14.93
N ASP A 356 -25.48 1.79 -16.08
CA ASP A 356 -25.33 0.94 -17.28
C ASP A 356 -24.04 0.11 -17.29
N CYS A 357 -23.22 0.18 -16.23
CA CYS A 357 -21.99 -0.60 -16.18
C CYS A 357 -22.23 -1.99 -15.61
N THR A 358 -21.78 -3.02 -16.34
CA THR A 358 -21.93 -4.44 -15.97
C THR A 358 -20.92 -4.93 -14.92
N CYS A 359 -20.17 -4.03 -14.26
CA CYS A 359 -19.16 -4.40 -13.29
C CYS A 359 -19.71 -4.81 -11.91
N GLY A 360 -21.03 -4.79 -11.73
CA GLY A 360 -21.74 -5.17 -10.49
C GLY A 360 -21.68 -4.14 -9.35
N ALA A 361 -20.93 -3.03 -9.51
CA ALA A 361 -20.76 -2.06 -8.44
C ALA A 361 -22.03 -1.24 -8.14
N ALA A 362 -22.89 -1.01 -9.16
CA ALA A 362 -24.15 -0.30 -8.97
C ALA A 362 -25.19 -1.16 -8.22
N GLU A 363 -25.24 -2.46 -8.51
CA GLU A 363 -26.16 -3.42 -7.90
C GLU A 363 -25.88 -3.61 -6.41
N ARG A 364 -24.60 -3.75 -6.03
CA ARG A 364 -24.21 -3.90 -4.62
C ARG A 364 -24.56 -2.67 -3.76
N ARG A 365 -24.46 -1.45 -4.31
CA ARG A 365 -24.88 -0.24 -3.60
C ARG A 365 -26.39 -0.20 -3.36
N ARG A 366 -27.19 -0.63 -4.35
CA ARG A 366 -28.65 -0.73 -4.20
C ARG A 366 -29.04 -1.76 -3.15
N GLY A 367 -28.34 -2.91 -3.10
CA GLY A 367 -28.55 -3.95 -2.09
C GLY A 367 -28.17 -3.51 -0.66
N ALA A 368 -27.05 -2.81 -0.50
CA ALA A 368 -26.60 -2.30 0.81
C ALA A 368 -27.55 -1.21 1.38
N GLY A 369 -28.11 -0.35 0.51
CA GLY A 369 -29.10 0.65 0.94
C GLY A 369 -30.47 0.03 1.31
N ALA A 370 -30.82 -1.12 0.72
CA ALA A 370 -32.04 -1.83 1.07
C ALA A 370 -31.93 -2.54 2.43
N SER A 371 -30.74 -3.06 2.80
CA SER A 371 -30.53 -3.72 4.09
C SER A 371 -30.49 -2.79 5.31
N ASP A 372 -30.22 -1.49 5.12
CA ASP A 372 -30.24 -0.48 6.19
C ASP A 372 -31.63 0.15 6.42
N SER A 373 -32.64 -0.22 5.62
CA SER A 373 -34.02 0.24 5.78
C SER A 373 -34.87 -0.73 6.62
N ARG A 374 -34.51 -0.93 7.89
CA ARG A 374 -35.52 -1.36 8.88
C ARG A 374 -36.20 -0.11 9.43
N PRO A 375 -37.52 0.07 9.25
CA PRO A 375 -38.20 1.21 9.85
C PRO A 375 -38.08 1.10 11.37
N ALA A 376 -37.72 2.22 12.01
CA ALA A 376 -37.80 2.36 13.45
C ALA A 376 -39.23 1.98 13.86
N GLN A 377 -39.37 0.92 14.67
CA GLN A 377 -40.65 0.61 15.28
C GLN A 377 -40.90 1.67 16.34
N ASP A 378 -41.86 2.56 16.05
CA ASP A 378 -42.45 3.45 17.04
C ASP A 378 -42.98 2.60 18.20
N THR A 379 -42.29 2.70 19.34
CA THR A 379 -42.74 2.08 20.58
C THR A 379 -43.68 3.07 21.25
N MET A 380 -44.99 2.91 20.99
CA MET A 380 -46.03 3.52 21.81
C MET A 380 -46.13 2.72 23.12
N ALA A 381 -45.58 3.27 24.20
CA ALA A 381 -45.92 2.87 25.55
C ALA A 381 -46.78 3.97 26.17
N GLY A 382 -48.06 3.65 26.39
CA GLY A 382 -48.89 4.29 27.39
C GLY A 382 -48.71 3.65 28.76
#